data_AF-A0A4S4LEY6-F1
#
_entry.id   AF-A0A4S4LEY6-F1
#
_cell.length_a   1.000
_cell.length_b   1.000
_cell.length_c   1.000
_cell.angle_alpha   90.00
_cell.angle_beta   90.00
_cell.angle_gamma   90.00
#
_symmetry.space_group_name_H-M   'P 1'
#
loop_
_entity.id
_entity.type
_entity.pdbx_description
1 polymer ?
#
loop_
_entity_poly.entity_id
_entity_poly.type
_entity_poly.pdbx_seq_one_letter_code
_entity_poly.pdbx_strand_id
1 'polypeptide(L)'
;MDDPAPTTTSGSSTDTIEDPLVRLEHLRLTGKIDGISPGQANLDQTFQPESPEGQDYQSMSFPSLTRQRFLAMLGEWWDRNGTRPDPATLILGNRRIDLYELHVEMLHIGGATVVKRQELWGVIAARLGWTDAATSDASQVTAAQAANHIKVVYEQFIEPFQISIIIAYMKQFSGLLQPNQQNAPNSQQQQTTSSSGPLEIPNPNKQQTSLHQDSQTMHPSSATPVGRS
;
A
#
# COMPACT_ATOMS: atom_id res chain seq x y z
N MET A 1 -58.41 28.65 -3.10
CA MET A 1 -57.09 28.39 -3.73
C MET A 1 -56.25 27.88 -2.59
N ASP A 2 -56.37 26.57 -2.41
CA ASP A 2 -56.18 25.87 -1.16
C ASP A 2 -54.79 25.21 -1.17
N ASP A 3 -54.08 25.43 -0.07
CA ASP A 3 -52.71 24.99 0.17
C ASP A 3 -52.72 23.55 0.72
N PRO A 4 -52.04 22.57 0.08
CA PRO A 4 -51.94 21.22 0.63
C PRO A 4 -50.75 21.10 1.60
N ALA A 5 -51.07 20.78 2.85
CA ALA A 5 -50.13 20.49 3.94
C ALA A 5 -49.24 19.26 3.68
N PRO A 6 -48.01 19.21 4.25
CA PRO A 6 -47.16 18.03 4.17
C PRO A 6 -47.53 16.98 5.24
N THR A 7 -47.93 15.79 4.80
CA THR A 7 -48.05 14.58 5.62
C THR A 7 -46.67 14.05 6.00
N THR A 8 -46.36 14.03 7.30
CA THR A 8 -45.23 13.31 7.89
C THR A 8 -45.61 11.85 8.10
N THR A 9 -45.00 10.95 7.32
CA THR A 9 -45.08 9.50 7.52
C THR A 9 -43.87 9.05 8.34
N SER A 10 -44.10 8.75 9.62
CA SER A 10 -43.15 8.04 10.47
C SER A 10 -43.24 6.53 10.20
N GLY A 11 -42.21 5.98 9.56
CA GLY A 11 -42.00 4.53 9.45
C GLY A 11 -40.97 4.08 10.48
N SER A 12 -41.40 3.39 11.52
CA SER A 12 -40.53 2.56 12.36
C SER A 12 -40.26 1.25 11.63
N SER A 13 -39.02 1.05 11.18
CA SER A 13 -38.52 -0.27 10.80
C SER A 13 -37.59 -0.76 11.90
N THR A 14 -38.12 -1.63 12.75
CA THR A 14 -37.34 -2.63 13.48
C THR A 14 -36.99 -3.72 12.48
N ASP A 15 -35.72 -3.82 12.07
CA ASP A 15 -35.25 -5.00 11.36
C ASP A 15 -33.86 -5.41 11.89
N THR A 16 -33.93 -6.42 12.75
CA THR A 16 -33.18 -7.68 12.62
C THR A 16 -31.67 -7.55 12.35
N ILE A 17 -30.91 -7.45 13.45
CA ILE A 17 -29.47 -7.69 13.47
C ILE A 17 -29.27 -9.21 13.43
N GLU A 18 -29.09 -9.77 12.23
CA GLU A 18 -28.52 -11.11 12.07
C GLU A 18 -27.00 -11.04 11.93
N ASP A 19 -26.35 -11.77 12.82
CA ASP A 19 -24.91 -12.00 12.94
C ASP A 19 -24.39 -12.89 11.80
N PRO A 20 -23.48 -12.42 10.92
CA PRO A 20 -22.91 -13.25 9.87
C PRO A 20 -21.56 -13.84 10.29
N LEU A 21 -21.45 -14.44 11.49
CA LEU A 21 -20.19 -15.03 11.96
C LEU A 21 -20.26 -16.52 12.32
N VAL A 22 -21.07 -17.32 11.63
CA VAL A 22 -20.97 -18.80 11.72
C VAL A 22 -21.36 -19.49 10.41
N ARG A 23 -20.56 -19.36 9.35
CA ARG A 23 -20.73 -20.26 8.18
C ARG A 23 -19.49 -20.44 7.32
N LEU A 24 -18.44 -21.06 7.85
CA LEU A 24 -17.40 -21.63 7.00
C LEU A 24 -16.64 -22.82 7.64
N GLU A 25 -17.37 -23.83 8.10
CA GLU A 25 -16.83 -25.18 8.32
C GLU A 25 -17.86 -26.16 7.75
N HIS A 26 -17.39 -27.24 7.11
CA HIS A 26 -18.14 -28.32 6.42
C HIS A 26 -18.21 -28.26 4.88
N LEU A 27 -17.05 -28.48 4.24
CA LEU A 27 -16.97 -29.29 3.01
C LEU A 27 -15.65 -30.08 3.02
N ARG A 28 -15.55 -31.09 3.89
CA ARG A 28 -14.66 -32.24 3.67
C ARG A 28 -15.49 -33.35 3.04
N LEU A 29 -15.59 -33.31 1.71
CA LEU A 29 -16.22 -34.36 0.93
C LEU A 29 -15.28 -35.57 0.90
N THR A 30 -15.74 -36.65 1.52
CA THR A 30 -15.04 -37.93 1.61
C THR A 30 -15.16 -38.66 0.26
N GLY A 31 -14.11 -38.60 -0.55
CA GLY A 31 -13.96 -39.44 -1.73
C GLY A 31 -13.35 -40.79 -1.36
N LYS A 32 -14.20 -41.80 -1.15
CA LYS A 32 -13.83 -43.20 -0.98
C LYS A 32 -13.74 -43.83 -2.38
N ILE A 33 -12.52 -44.10 -2.85
CA ILE A 33 -12.28 -44.94 -4.03
C ILE A 33 -11.39 -46.12 -3.60
N ASP A 34 -12.01 -47.29 -3.59
CA ASP A 34 -11.37 -48.59 -3.39
C ASP A 34 -11.24 -49.22 -4.78
N GLY A 35 -10.06 -49.76 -5.14
CA GLY A 35 -10.03 -50.76 -6.23
C GLY A 35 -8.83 -50.83 -7.19
N ILE A 36 -7.67 -51.28 -6.68
CA ILE A 36 -6.70 -52.23 -7.27
C ILE A 36 -6.15 -52.02 -8.71
N SER A 37 -4.83 -51.78 -8.82
CA SER A 37 -4.00 -52.40 -9.87
C SER A 37 -2.51 -52.45 -9.44
N PRO A 38 -1.86 -53.64 -9.35
CA PRO A 38 -0.44 -53.75 -9.01
C PRO A 38 0.40 -53.91 -10.28
N GLY A 39 1.33 -52.98 -10.49
CA GLY A 39 2.37 -53.07 -11.52
C GLY A 39 3.62 -52.39 -11.01
N GLN A 40 4.54 -53.18 -10.45
CA GLN A 40 5.87 -52.74 -10.07
C GLN A 40 6.70 -52.37 -11.30
N ALA A 41 7.39 -51.23 -11.27
CA ALA A 41 8.85 -51.17 -11.32
C ALA A 41 9.36 -49.74 -11.49
N ASN A 42 10.29 -49.37 -10.62
CA ASN A 42 11.32 -48.33 -10.80
C ASN A 42 10.86 -46.86 -10.87
N LEU A 43 11.04 -46.15 -9.76
CA LEU A 43 11.57 -44.77 -9.70
C LEU A 43 11.69 -44.38 -8.21
N ASP A 44 12.76 -44.84 -7.59
CA ASP A 44 13.34 -44.16 -6.43
C ASP A 44 13.93 -42.84 -6.98
N GLN A 45 13.06 -41.85 -7.15
CA GLN A 45 13.45 -40.47 -7.33
C GLN A 45 12.63 -39.71 -6.33
N THR A 46 13.15 -39.73 -5.10
CA THR A 46 12.81 -38.83 -4.01
C THR A 46 13.04 -37.41 -4.50
N PHE A 47 12.07 -36.85 -5.24
CA PHE A 47 11.92 -35.42 -5.39
C PHE A 47 11.41 -34.91 -4.04
N GLN A 48 12.33 -34.71 -3.10
CA GLN A 48 12.14 -33.65 -2.13
C GLN A 48 12.12 -32.35 -2.94
N PRO A 49 11.00 -31.62 -3.02
CA PRO A 49 11.09 -30.22 -3.38
C PRO A 49 11.91 -29.59 -2.26
N GLU A 50 13.19 -29.35 -2.56
CA GLU A 50 14.07 -28.46 -1.80
C GLU A 50 13.26 -27.18 -1.64
N SER A 51 12.66 -27.02 -0.46
CA SER A 51 11.90 -25.83 -0.12
C SER A 51 12.94 -24.73 -0.14
N PRO A 52 12.88 -23.76 -1.07
CA PRO A 52 13.74 -22.61 -0.93
C PRO A 52 13.45 -22.07 0.47
N GLU A 53 14.51 -21.91 1.27
CA GLU A 53 14.57 -21.18 2.54
C GLU A 53 14.19 -19.70 2.28
N GLY A 54 13.00 -19.52 1.75
CA GLY A 54 12.43 -18.28 1.27
C GLY A 54 11.97 -17.52 2.47
N GLN A 55 12.94 -16.88 3.11
CA GLN A 55 12.82 -15.66 3.88
C GLN A 55 11.41 -15.50 4.42
N ASP A 56 11.23 -16.03 5.62
CA ASP A 56 10.22 -15.61 6.57
C ASP A 56 10.44 -14.09 6.74
N TYR A 57 9.93 -13.30 5.79
CA TYR A 57 9.60 -11.90 5.98
C TYR A 57 8.42 -11.93 6.95
N GLN A 58 8.73 -12.37 8.17
CA GLN A 58 7.86 -12.42 9.32
C GLN A 58 7.15 -11.11 9.31
N SER A 59 5.83 -11.22 9.15
CA SER A 59 4.81 -10.19 9.28
C SER A 59 5.34 -8.99 10.04
N MET A 60 6.05 -8.10 9.34
CA MET A 60 6.37 -6.79 9.88
C MET A 60 5.02 -6.14 9.94
N SER A 61 4.41 -6.19 11.12
CA SER A 61 3.09 -5.64 11.36
C SER A 61 3.22 -4.15 11.11
N PHE A 62 2.84 -3.72 9.90
CA PHE A 62 2.84 -2.31 9.56
C PHE A 62 1.85 -1.64 10.51
N PRO A 63 2.26 -0.56 11.19
CA PRO A 63 1.32 0.21 11.97
C PRO A 63 0.18 0.63 11.05
N SER A 64 -1.06 0.29 11.43
CA SER A 64 -2.22 0.61 10.63
C SER A 64 -2.34 2.13 10.53
N LEU A 65 -2.15 2.63 9.31
CA LEU A 65 -2.23 4.06 9.03
C LEU A 65 -3.69 4.46 8.93
N THR A 66 -4.04 5.61 9.53
CA THR A 66 -5.34 6.22 9.27
C THR A 66 -5.46 6.60 7.80
N ARG A 67 -6.67 6.56 7.24
CA ARG A 67 -6.96 6.93 5.84
C ARG A 67 -6.30 8.24 5.43
N GLN A 68 -6.51 9.30 6.22
CA GLN A 68 -5.95 10.62 5.95
C GLN A 68 -4.42 10.59 5.90
N ARG A 69 -3.77 9.87 6.83
CA ARG A 69 -2.32 9.78 6.88
C ARG A 69 -1.76 8.99 5.69
N PHE A 70 -2.39 7.87 5.33
CA PHE A 70 -2.02 7.08 4.18
C PHE A 70 -2.06 7.91 2.89
N LEU A 71 -3.19 8.58 2.62
CA LEU A 71 -3.37 9.38 1.41
C LEU A 71 -2.41 10.57 1.35
N ALA A 72 -2.14 11.23 2.49
CA ALA A 72 -1.17 12.32 2.55
C ALA A 72 0.26 11.85 2.23
N MET A 73 0.70 10.73 2.82
CA MET A 73 2.04 10.19 2.56
C MET A 73 2.17 9.65 1.14
N LEU A 74 1.11 9.04 0.60
CA LEU A 74 1.08 8.56 -0.78
C LEU A 74 1.17 9.72 -1.77
N GLY A 75 0.43 10.81 -1.53
CA GLY A 75 0.51 12.04 -2.32
C GLY A 75 1.91 12.64 -2.33
N GLU A 76 2.51 12.82 -1.15
CA GLU A 76 3.89 13.33 -1.02
C GLU A 76 4.91 12.40 -1.70
N TRP A 77 4.69 11.09 -1.64
CA TRP A 77 5.53 10.13 -2.35
C TRP A 77 5.41 10.26 -3.87
N TRP A 78 4.19 10.41 -4.41
CA TRP A 78 3.99 10.64 -5.84
C TRP A 78 4.64 11.94 -6.33
N ASP A 79 4.50 13.03 -5.57
CA ASP A 79 5.08 14.32 -5.94
C ASP A 79 6.62 14.25 -5.96
N ARG A 80 7.24 13.49 -5.05
CA ARG A 80 8.70 13.28 -5.02
C ARG A 80 9.22 12.36 -6.12
N ASN A 81 8.46 11.34 -6.50
CA ASN A 81 8.90 10.33 -7.48
C ASN A 81 8.44 10.64 -8.91
N GLY A 82 7.59 11.66 -9.10
CA GLY A 82 7.02 11.98 -10.42
C GLY A 82 6.06 10.91 -10.94
N THR A 83 5.47 10.11 -10.05
CA THR A 83 4.64 8.92 -10.37
C THR A 83 3.16 9.13 -10.10
N ARG A 84 2.69 10.39 -10.15
CA ARG A 84 1.30 10.72 -9.87
C ARG A 84 0.36 9.99 -10.86
N PRO A 85 -0.59 9.16 -10.39
CA PRO A 85 -1.48 8.42 -11.27
C PRO A 85 -2.37 9.38 -12.04
N ASP A 86 -2.55 9.11 -13.33
CA ASP A 86 -3.60 9.74 -14.10
C ASP A 86 -4.97 9.32 -13.54
N PRO A 87 -5.90 10.25 -13.26
CA PRO A 87 -7.18 9.91 -12.66
C PRO A 87 -7.99 8.87 -13.44
N ALA A 88 -7.85 8.79 -14.77
CA ALA A 88 -8.58 7.80 -15.57
C ALA A 88 -8.06 6.38 -15.35
N THR A 89 -6.77 6.21 -14.99
CA THR A 89 -6.20 4.89 -14.66
C THR A 89 -6.77 4.29 -13.37
N LEU A 90 -7.40 5.11 -12.52
CA LEU A 90 -8.05 4.69 -11.28
C LEU A 90 -9.56 4.47 -11.45
N ILE A 91 -10.10 4.65 -12.65
CA ILE A 91 -11.52 4.48 -12.94
C ILE A 91 -11.72 3.17 -13.70
N LEU A 92 -12.64 2.34 -13.21
CA LEU A 92 -13.05 1.12 -13.86
C LEU A 92 -14.58 1.12 -13.99
N GLY A 93 -15.08 1.02 -15.22
CA GLY A 93 -16.50 1.23 -15.49
C GLY A 93 -16.93 2.65 -15.11
N ASN A 94 -17.83 2.77 -14.15
CA ASN A 94 -18.36 4.05 -13.64
C ASN A 94 -17.87 4.39 -12.22
N ARG A 95 -16.95 3.59 -11.66
CA ARG A 95 -16.51 3.72 -10.28
C ARG A 95 -15.00 3.96 -10.22
N ARG A 96 -14.59 4.74 -9.24
CA ARG A 96 -13.18 4.99 -8.94
C ARG A 96 -12.69 4.00 -7.89
N ILE A 97 -11.49 3.45 -8.09
CA ILE A 97 -10.81 2.64 -7.09
C ILE A 97 -10.35 3.53 -5.94
N ASP A 98 -10.76 3.16 -4.73
CA ASP A 98 -10.23 3.74 -3.51
C ASP A 98 -8.94 3.01 -3.11
N LEU A 99 -7.81 3.71 -3.21
CA LEU A 99 -6.49 3.13 -2.95
C LEU A 99 -6.27 2.79 -1.47
N TYR A 100 -6.95 3.49 -0.55
CA TYR A 100 -6.86 3.18 0.86
C TYR A 100 -7.59 1.88 1.18
N GLU A 101 -8.84 1.74 0.72
CA GLU A 101 -9.61 0.49 0.91
C GLU A 101 -8.88 -0.70 0.27
N LEU A 102 -8.33 -0.53 -0.94
CA LEU A 102 -7.52 -1.56 -1.59
C LEU A 102 -6.31 -1.97 -0.74
N HIS A 103 -5.60 -1.00 -0.15
CA HIS A 103 -4.46 -1.30 0.73
C HIS A 103 -4.90 -2.04 2.00
N VAL A 104 -6.01 -1.62 2.62
CA VAL A 104 -6.56 -2.26 3.81
C VAL A 104 -6.97 -3.71 3.52
N GLU A 105 -7.67 -3.96 2.41
CA GLU A 105 -8.05 -5.33 2.00
C GLU A 105 -6.83 -6.22 1.74
N MET A 106 -5.76 -5.67 1.16
CA MET A 106 -4.50 -6.42 1.01
C MET A 106 -3.92 -6.83 2.35
N LEU A 107 -3.88 -5.93 3.32
CA LEU A 107 -3.35 -6.25 4.65
C LEU A 107 -4.21 -7.31 5.36
N HIS A 108 -5.53 -7.25 5.23
CA HIS A 108 -6.43 -8.26 5.81
C HIS A 108 -6.21 -9.67 5.26
N ILE A 109 -5.82 -9.82 3.99
CA ILE A 109 -5.56 -11.13 3.38
C ILE A 109 -4.17 -11.68 3.73
N GLY A 110 -3.29 -10.86 4.32
CA GLY A 110 -1.91 -11.25 4.64
C GLY A 110 -0.85 -10.58 3.75
N GLY A 111 -1.22 -9.48 3.08
CA GLY A 111 -0.32 -8.64 2.30
C GLY A 111 -0.11 -9.08 0.86
N ALA A 112 0.68 -8.29 0.13
CA ALA A 112 0.93 -8.46 -1.30
C ALA A 112 1.48 -9.85 -1.66
N THR A 113 2.39 -10.39 -0.85
CA THR A 113 3.04 -11.68 -1.10
C THR A 113 2.04 -12.83 -1.14
N VAL A 114 1.11 -12.89 -0.18
CA VAL A 114 0.07 -13.93 -0.11
C VAL A 114 -0.89 -13.77 -1.29
N VAL A 115 -1.33 -12.55 -1.56
CA VAL A 115 -2.27 -12.25 -2.64
C VAL A 115 -1.70 -12.61 -4.01
N LYS A 116 -0.44 -12.27 -4.27
CA LYS A 116 0.27 -12.63 -5.51
C LYS A 116 0.46 -14.13 -5.61
N ARG A 117 0.93 -14.80 -4.55
CA ARG A 117 1.21 -16.24 -4.58
C ARG A 117 -0.06 -17.08 -4.82
N GLN A 118 -1.18 -16.67 -4.25
CA GLN A 118 -2.46 -17.38 -4.34
C GLN A 118 -3.42 -16.79 -5.39
N GLU A 119 -2.97 -15.80 -6.17
CA GLU A 119 -3.77 -15.07 -7.18
C GLU A 119 -5.15 -14.61 -6.65
N LEU A 120 -5.18 -14.06 -5.43
CA LEU A 120 -6.42 -13.68 -4.72
C LEU A 120 -7.02 -12.34 -5.16
N TRP A 121 -6.62 -11.81 -6.32
CA TRP A 121 -7.09 -10.53 -6.84
C TRP A 121 -8.61 -10.49 -7.06
N GLY A 122 -9.20 -11.61 -7.48
CA GLY A 122 -10.65 -11.73 -7.63
C GLY A 122 -11.42 -11.63 -6.30
N VAL A 123 -10.85 -12.18 -5.22
CA VAL A 123 -11.44 -12.09 -3.88
C VAL A 123 -11.44 -10.64 -3.38
N ILE A 124 -10.36 -9.92 -3.65
CA ILE A 124 -10.23 -8.50 -3.29
C ILE A 124 -11.18 -7.64 -4.10
N ALA A 125 -11.29 -7.90 -5.41
CA ALA A 125 -12.28 -7.25 -6.26
C ALA A 125 -13.69 -7.45 -5.72
N ALA A 126 -14.02 -8.66 -5.27
CA ALA A 126 -15.31 -8.96 -4.66
C ALA A 126 -15.55 -8.20 -3.36
N ARG A 127 -14.57 -8.18 -2.45
CA ARG A 127 -14.66 -7.44 -1.17
C ARG A 127 -14.82 -5.94 -1.36
N LEU A 128 -14.17 -5.38 -2.38
CA LEU A 128 -14.33 -3.98 -2.77
C LEU A 128 -15.67 -3.71 -3.48
N GLY A 129 -16.50 -4.72 -3.73
CA GLY A 129 -17.83 -4.59 -4.32
C GLY A 129 -17.84 -4.53 -5.85
N TRP A 130 -16.83 -5.09 -6.53
CA TRP A 130 -16.75 -5.09 -8.01
C TRP A 130 -17.39 -6.31 -8.68
N THR A 131 -17.70 -7.36 -7.93
CA THR A 131 -18.28 -8.60 -8.48
C THR A 131 -19.77 -8.73 -8.24
N ASP A 132 -20.38 -7.82 -7.50
CA ASP A 132 -21.79 -7.88 -7.18
C ASP A 132 -22.63 -7.26 -8.30
N ALA A 133 -23.26 -8.12 -9.10
CA ALA A 133 -24.12 -7.71 -10.21
C ALA A 133 -25.38 -6.96 -9.76
N ALA A 134 -25.78 -7.10 -8.48
CA ALA A 134 -26.99 -6.45 -7.95
C ALA A 134 -26.77 -4.98 -7.58
N THR A 135 -25.52 -4.59 -7.31
CA THR A 135 -25.18 -3.27 -6.73
C THR A 135 -24.46 -2.37 -7.72
N SER A 136 -24.06 -2.89 -8.88
CA SER A 136 -23.22 -2.17 -9.84
C SER A 136 -24.02 -1.61 -11.01
N ASP A 137 -24.29 -0.30 -10.98
CA ASP A 137 -24.50 0.51 -12.20
C ASP A 137 -23.27 0.44 -13.15
N ALA A 138 -22.16 -0.19 -12.72
CA ALA A 138 -21.03 -0.59 -13.55
C ALA A 138 -21.40 -1.77 -14.46
N SER A 139 -22.42 -1.59 -15.29
CA SER A 139 -23.16 -2.67 -15.98
C SER A 139 -22.37 -3.52 -17.00
N GLN A 140 -21.03 -3.43 -17.08
CA GLN A 140 -20.24 -4.18 -18.08
C GLN A 140 -18.88 -4.70 -17.62
N VAL A 141 -18.45 -4.46 -16.37
CA VAL A 141 -17.13 -4.92 -15.92
C VAL A 141 -17.23 -6.37 -15.45
N THR A 142 -16.53 -7.27 -16.11
CA THR A 142 -16.44 -8.67 -15.66
C THR A 142 -15.56 -8.77 -14.42
N ALA A 143 -15.80 -9.78 -13.57
CA ALA A 143 -14.99 -10.04 -12.38
C ALA A 143 -13.49 -10.20 -12.71
N ALA A 144 -13.16 -10.83 -13.85
CA ALA A 144 -11.79 -10.99 -14.31
C ALA A 144 -11.13 -9.66 -14.70
N GLN A 145 -11.88 -8.77 -15.37
CA GLN A 145 -11.39 -7.42 -15.68
C GLN A 145 -11.15 -6.62 -14.40
N ALA A 146 -12.06 -6.70 -13.42
CA ALA A 146 -11.89 -6.04 -12.13
C ALA A 146 -10.65 -6.54 -11.39
N ALA A 147 -10.48 -7.86 -11.28
CA ALA A 147 -9.31 -8.46 -10.64
C ALA A 147 -8.00 -8.01 -11.30
N ASN A 148 -7.94 -8.07 -12.64
CA ASN A 148 -6.74 -7.68 -13.38
C ASN A 148 -6.44 -6.18 -13.24
N HIS A 149 -7.47 -5.33 -13.32
CA HIS A 149 -7.29 -3.89 -13.19
C HIS A 149 -6.83 -3.51 -11.76
N ILE A 150 -7.40 -4.12 -10.72
CA ILE A 150 -6.97 -3.94 -9.34
C ILE A 150 -5.51 -4.39 -9.14
N LYS A 151 -5.11 -5.51 -9.74
CA LYS A 151 -3.71 -5.98 -9.74
C LYS A 151 -2.77 -4.91 -10.29
N VAL A 152 -3.07 -4.40 -11.47
CA VAL A 152 -2.26 -3.37 -12.15
C VAL A 152 -2.17 -2.10 -11.30
N VAL A 153 -3.30 -1.61 -10.77
CA VAL A 153 -3.35 -0.40 -9.93
C VAL A 153 -2.51 -0.57 -8.66
N TYR A 154 -2.60 -1.73 -8.00
CA TYR A 154 -1.82 -2.00 -6.80
C TYR A 154 -0.31 -2.04 -7.08
N GLU A 155 0.10 -2.82 -8.08
CA GLU A 155 1.52 -3.02 -8.45
C GLU A 155 2.17 -1.73 -8.94
N GLN A 156 1.44 -0.85 -9.63
CA GLN A 156 2.00 0.41 -10.11
C GLN A 156 2.04 1.50 -9.05
N PHE A 157 1.01 1.65 -8.23
CA PHE A 157 0.85 2.85 -7.41
C PHE A 157 1.02 2.63 -5.91
N ILE A 158 0.72 1.44 -5.39
CA ILE A 158 0.73 1.16 -3.95
C ILE A 158 1.99 0.38 -3.55
N GLU A 159 2.36 -0.64 -4.32
CA GLU A 159 3.50 -1.50 -3.99
C GLU A 159 4.85 -0.74 -3.90
N PRO A 160 5.23 0.11 -4.87
CA PRO A 160 6.49 0.84 -4.78
C PRO A 160 6.52 1.81 -3.59
N PHE A 161 5.38 2.40 -3.27
CA PHE A 161 5.21 3.23 -2.08
C PHE A 161 5.44 2.43 -0.80
N GLN A 162 4.81 1.26 -0.64
CA GLN A 162 5.02 0.40 0.53
C GLN A 162 6.49 -0.03 0.67
N ILE A 163 7.12 -0.47 -0.42
CA ILE A 163 8.54 -0.85 -0.44
C ILE A 163 9.40 0.32 0.05
N SER A 164 9.09 1.56 -0.38
CA SER A 164 9.84 2.74 0.06
C SER A 164 9.71 3.01 1.57
N ILE A 165 8.52 2.80 2.15
CA ILE A 165 8.29 2.91 3.60
C ILE A 165 9.10 1.85 4.34
N ILE A 166 9.07 0.60 3.85
CA ILE A 166 9.81 -0.52 4.44
C ILE A 166 11.30 -0.21 4.47
N ILE A 167 11.87 0.23 3.35
CA ILE A 167 13.29 0.56 3.25
C ILE A 167 13.64 1.71 4.20
N ALA A 168 12.80 2.74 4.29
CA ALA A 168 13.02 3.86 5.20
C ALA A 168 12.98 3.40 6.67
N TYR A 169 12.02 2.56 7.03
CA TYR A 169 11.89 1.98 8.36
C TYR A 169 13.10 1.09 8.68
N MET A 170 13.46 0.15 7.80
CA MET A 170 14.62 -0.71 7.97
C MET A 170 15.90 0.10 8.15
N LYS A 171 16.13 1.18 7.39
CA LYS A 171 17.29 2.06 7.56
C LYS A 171 17.34 2.72 8.95
N GLN A 172 16.20 3.16 9.47
CA GLN A 172 16.11 3.74 10.80
C GLN A 172 16.49 2.73 11.90
N PHE A 173 16.07 1.47 11.76
CA PHE A 173 16.37 0.42 12.74
C PHE A 173 17.77 -0.19 12.57
N SER A 174 18.27 -0.33 11.33
CA SER A 174 19.64 -0.78 11.08
C SER A 174 20.69 0.24 11.56
N GLY A 175 20.37 1.54 11.56
CA GLY A 175 21.23 2.58 12.14
C GLY A 175 21.38 2.47 13.67
N LEU A 176 20.43 1.85 14.37
CA LEU A 176 20.51 1.57 15.81
C LEU A 176 21.33 0.32 16.14
N LEU A 177 21.51 -0.57 15.16
CA LEU A 177 22.31 -1.79 15.30
C LEU A 177 23.69 -1.67 14.66
N GLN A 178 24.13 -0.46 14.29
CA GLN A 178 25.51 -0.28 13.86
C GLN A 178 26.40 -0.73 15.03
N PRO A 179 27.09 -1.88 14.96
CA PRO A 179 27.99 -2.26 16.01
C PRO A 179 29.01 -1.15 16.04
N ASN A 180 29.12 -0.55 17.22
CA ASN A 180 30.17 0.33 17.64
C ASN A 180 31.51 -0.22 17.11
N GLN A 181 31.92 0.19 15.90
CA GLN A 181 33.32 0.13 15.47
C GLN A 181 34.01 1.26 16.23
N GLN A 182 34.10 1.01 17.53
CA GLN A 182 34.85 1.76 18.48
C GLN A 182 36.31 1.54 18.11
N ASN A 183 36.92 2.59 17.57
CA ASN A 183 38.32 2.95 17.71
C ASN A 183 39.30 1.78 17.93
N ALA A 184 40.03 1.41 16.89
CA ALA A 184 41.44 1.10 17.09
C ALA A 184 42.20 2.43 17.15
N PRO A 185 42.77 2.84 18.31
CA PRO A 185 43.70 3.95 18.36
C PRO A 185 45.02 3.48 17.75
N ASN A 186 45.28 3.81 16.49
CA ASN A 186 46.63 3.61 15.95
C ASN A 186 47.52 4.78 16.39
N SER A 187 48.10 4.61 17.56
CA SER A 187 49.18 5.44 18.08
C SER A 187 50.45 5.20 17.25
N GLN A 188 50.86 6.25 16.54
CA GLN A 188 52.24 6.70 16.28
C GLN A 188 53.31 5.67 15.86
N GLN A 189 53.91 5.91 14.69
CA GLN A 189 55.36 6.15 14.63
C GLN A 189 55.74 7.12 13.50
N GLN A 190 56.56 8.09 13.88
CA GLN A 190 57.14 9.20 13.11
C GLN A 190 58.25 8.71 12.16
N GLN A 191 58.46 9.40 11.02
CA GLN A 191 59.64 10.25 10.79
C GLN A 191 59.73 10.81 9.35
N THR A 192 59.87 12.16 9.29
CA THR A 192 60.73 13.02 8.43
C THR A 192 61.05 12.59 6.98
N THR A 193 60.92 13.43 5.94
CA THR A 193 61.73 14.65 5.73
C THR A 193 61.14 15.60 4.64
N SER A 194 61.22 16.90 4.93
CA SER A 194 61.41 18.07 4.04
C SER A 194 60.98 18.04 2.56
N SER A 195 60.13 18.99 2.16
CA SER A 195 60.50 20.02 1.17
C SER A 195 59.44 21.12 1.04
N SER A 196 59.97 22.31 0.88
CA SER A 196 59.33 23.62 0.90
C SER A 196 58.38 23.86 -0.28
N GLY A 197 57.23 24.48 -0.03
CA GLY A 197 56.38 25.06 -1.08
C GLY A 197 55.16 25.77 -0.50
N PRO A 198 55.05 27.10 -0.60
CA PRO A 198 53.86 27.84 -0.23
C PRO A 198 52.97 28.01 -1.46
N LEU A 199 51.71 27.58 -1.38
CA LEU A 199 50.61 28.19 -2.13
C LEU A 199 49.30 27.85 -1.41
N GLU A 200 48.89 28.87 -0.68
CA GLU A 200 47.61 29.06 -0.01
C GLU A 200 46.44 28.84 -0.99
N ILE A 201 45.56 27.88 -0.67
CA ILE A 201 44.25 27.77 -1.31
C ILE A 201 43.21 27.73 -0.17
N PRO A 202 42.35 28.75 -0.04
CA PRO A 202 41.38 28.84 1.04
C PRO A 202 40.27 27.80 0.88
N ASN A 203 39.95 27.19 2.03
CA ASN A 203 38.88 26.23 2.28
C ASN A 203 37.51 26.94 2.32
N PRO A 204 36.53 26.65 1.43
CA PRO A 204 35.19 27.18 1.54
C PRO A 204 34.24 26.14 2.16
N ASN A 205 34.32 26.00 3.47
CA ASN A 205 33.22 25.39 4.22
C ASN A 205 32.73 26.38 5.27
N LYS A 206 31.88 27.35 4.88
CA LYS A 206 30.84 28.00 5.70
C LYS A 206 29.89 28.80 4.81
N GLN A 207 28.71 28.28 4.53
CA GLN A 207 27.53 29.13 4.34
C GLN A 207 26.40 28.58 5.18
N GLN A 208 26.25 29.19 6.35
CA GLN A 208 25.01 29.25 7.12
C GLN A 208 23.96 29.94 6.25
N THR A 209 22.91 29.24 5.83
CA THR A 209 21.75 29.90 5.24
C THR A 209 20.84 30.34 6.38
N SER A 210 20.91 31.64 6.64
CA SER A 210 20.07 32.37 7.58
C SER A 210 18.59 32.23 7.26
N LEU A 211 17.85 31.93 8.32
CA LEU A 211 16.46 32.25 8.58
C LEU A 211 16.10 33.64 8.02
N HIS A 212 15.34 33.70 6.92
CA HIS A 212 14.65 34.92 6.49
C HIS A 212 13.16 34.78 6.80
N GLN A 213 12.77 35.52 7.83
CA GLN A 213 11.42 35.80 8.25
C GLN A 213 10.98 37.04 7.45
N ASP A 214 10.30 36.86 6.32
CA ASP A 214 9.58 37.96 5.67
C ASP A 214 8.09 37.79 5.94
N SER A 215 7.58 38.72 6.72
CA SER A 215 6.17 38.92 6.98
C SER A 215 5.59 39.70 5.80
N GLN A 216 4.79 39.06 4.95
CA GLN A 216 3.93 39.76 4.01
C GLN A 216 2.47 39.38 4.24
N THR A 217 1.88 40.16 5.14
CA THR A 217 0.44 40.41 5.25
C THR A 217 0.01 41.18 4.01
N MET A 218 -0.75 40.55 3.11
CA MET A 218 -1.52 41.23 2.06
C MET A 218 -2.99 40.83 2.20
N HIS A 219 -3.82 41.87 2.18
CA HIS A 219 -5.21 41.92 2.61
C HIS A 219 -6.19 41.25 1.62
N PRO A 220 -7.44 40.95 2.06
CA PRO A 220 -8.48 40.36 1.21
C PRO A 220 -9.11 41.40 0.27
N SER A 221 -9.16 41.11 -1.04
CA SER A 221 -9.91 41.89 -2.02
C SER A 221 -11.24 41.22 -2.37
N SER A 222 -12.30 41.82 -1.80
CA SER A 222 -13.57 42.21 -2.43
C SER A 222 -14.32 41.26 -3.40
N ALA A 223 -15.56 41.00 -2.98
CA ALA A 223 -16.74 40.48 -3.67
C ALA A 223 -17.06 41.07 -5.05
N THR A 224 -17.72 40.27 -5.89
CA THR A 224 -18.75 40.75 -6.84
C THR A 224 -19.77 39.63 -7.13
N PRO A 225 -21.06 39.79 -6.77
CA PRO A 225 -22.15 39.00 -7.33
C PRO A 225 -22.77 39.77 -8.51
N VAL A 226 -22.69 39.23 -9.73
CA VAL A 226 -23.47 39.73 -10.86
C VAL A 226 -24.70 38.86 -11.02
N GLY A 227 -25.86 39.46 -10.77
CA GLY A 227 -27.15 38.86 -11.07
C GLY A 227 -27.38 38.74 -12.57
N ARG A 228 -28.17 37.75 -12.98
CA ARG A 228 -28.86 37.78 -14.25
C ARG A 228 -30.26 37.22 -14.09
N SER A 229 -31.17 38.01 -14.67
CA SER A 229 -32.63 37.96 -14.66
C SER A 229 -33.25 36.66 -15.15
#